data_AF-A0A6C0QA03-F1
#
_entry.id   AF-A0A6C0QA03-F1
#
_cell.length_a   1.000
_cell.length_b   1.000
_cell.length_c   1.000
_cell.angle_alpha   90.00
_cell.angle_beta   90.00
_cell.angle_gamma   90.00
#
_symmetry.space_group_name_H-M   'P 1'
#
loop_
_entity.id
_entity.type
_entity.pdbx_description
1 polymer ?
#
loop_
_entity_poly.entity_id
_entity_poly.type
_entity_poly.pdbx_seq_one_letter_code
_entity_poly.pdbx_strand_id
1 'polypeptide(L)'
;MIEQASVQTADLTAPTIQDIRTRISQAVDATAGPVLDRLKFWLQMPTDSMFLGMMDNDCQVRAQRVGAQLSPGAGGPYGSSDLSVPLEIEGRWAAVDEAVKGDRAVIIKGSTGHVGGGESKFNNQLNTGFHVIVFLAVGQEPAGRRYYLGFDPDVSATAESRAKWKPLVLGGTEARAQRFDDAKSVQVVKAMILGDAQDAFGPLVRKYYVETDKAFPKIVHA
;
A
#
# COMPACT_ATOMS: atom_id res chain seq x y z
N MET A 1 -4.72 5.91 -14.10
CA MET A 1 -4.00 5.07 -13.13
C MET A 1 -2.69 5.75 -12.83
N ILE A 2 -2.28 5.80 -11.56
CA ILE A 2 -0.95 6.28 -11.19
C ILE A 2 0.08 5.29 -11.76
N GLU A 3 1.13 5.78 -12.41
CA GLU A 3 2.20 4.91 -12.86
C GLU A 3 2.95 4.32 -11.66
N GLN A 4 3.24 3.02 -11.73
CA GLN A 4 3.91 2.30 -10.66
C GLN A 4 5.10 1.47 -11.16
N ALA A 5 6.19 1.46 -10.39
CA ALA A 5 7.37 0.64 -10.71
C ALA A 5 7.98 0.00 -9.46
N SER A 6 8.76 -1.07 -9.65
CA SER A 6 9.53 -1.69 -8.56
C SER A 6 10.69 -0.79 -8.15
N VAL A 7 10.96 -0.73 -6.85
CA VAL A 7 12.13 -0.03 -6.28
C VAL A 7 13.41 -0.71 -6.78
N GLN A 8 14.39 0.09 -7.18
CA GLN A 8 15.70 -0.33 -7.67
C GLN A 8 16.78 0.02 -6.64
N THR A 9 17.89 -0.73 -6.62
CA THR A 9 19.03 -0.50 -5.72
C THR A 9 19.58 0.94 -5.74
N ALA A 10 19.55 1.61 -6.89
CA ALA A 10 20.07 2.96 -7.06
C ALA A 10 19.07 4.06 -6.68
N ASP A 11 17.86 3.69 -6.28
CA ASP A 11 16.83 4.65 -5.89
C ASP A 11 17.15 5.27 -4.52
N LEU A 12 16.98 6.59 -4.40
CA LEU A 12 17.19 7.31 -3.16
C LEU A 12 15.85 7.75 -2.58
N THR A 13 15.70 7.64 -1.27
CA THR A 13 14.51 8.09 -0.54
C THR A 13 14.88 8.89 0.71
N ALA A 14 13.97 9.77 1.13
CA ALA A 14 13.94 10.36 2.45
C ALA A 14 12.54 10.07 3.06
N PRO A 15 12.44 9.30 4.15
CA PRO A 15 13.52 8.58 4.88
C PRO A 15 14.22 7.51 4.04
N THR A 16 15.37 6.97 4.45
CA THR A 16 16.13 6.01 3.61
C THR A 16 15.39 4.67 3.46
N ILE A 17 15.67 3.95 2.38
CA ILE A 17 15.15 2.59 2.16
C ILE A 17 15.41 1.70 3.38
N GLN A 18 16.62 1.76 3.95
CA GLN A 18 16.99 0.94 5.10
C GLN A 18 16.21 1.32 6.37
N ASP A 19 15.97 2.60 6.62
CA ASP A 19 15.17 3.05 7.76
C ASP A 19 13.72 2.55 7.65
N ILE A 20 13.16 2.62 6.45
CA ILE A 20 11.78 2.19 6.18
C ILE A 20 11.67 0.67 6.30
N ARG A 21 12.63 -0.09 5.76
CA ARG A 21 12.70 -1.55 5.89
C ARG A 21 12.79 -1.97 7.35
N THR A 22 13.67 -1.33 8.13
CA THR A 22 13.80 -1.56 9.58
C THR A 22 12.48 -1.32 10.29
N ARG A 23 11.83 -0.18 10.02
CA ARG A 23 10.55 0.19 10.62
C ARG A 23 9.45 -0.82 10.31
N ILE A 24 9.30 -1.20 9.05
CA ILE A 24 8.32 -2.22 8.63
C ILE A 24 8.61 -3.55 9.30
N SER A 25 9.88 -4.02 9.29
CA SER A 25 10.24 -5.28 9.93
C SER A 25 9.84 -5.30 11.40
N GLN A 26 10.20 -4.25 12.15
CA GLN A 26 9.86 -4.11 13.57
C GLN A 26 8.34 -4.05 13.80
N ALA A 27 7.61 -3.31 12.97
CA ALA A 27 6.16 -3.21 13.06
C ALA A 27 5.46 -4.56 12.79
N VAL A 28 5.93 -5.31 11.79
CA VAL A 28 5.42 -6.65 11.50
C VAL A 28 5.69 -7.61 12.66
N ASP A 29 6.90 -7.57 13.23
CA ASP A 29 7.26 -8.39 14.41
C ASP A 29 6.41 -8.04 15.64
N ALA A 30 6.09 -6.76 15.83
CA ALA A 30 5.26 -6.28 16.92
C ALA A 30 3.75 -6.53 16.72
N THR A 31 3.32 -7.02 15.56
CA THR A 31 1.90 -7.25 15.28
C THR A 31 1.39 -8.50 16.02
N ALA A 32 0.77 -8.27 17.17
CA ALA A 32 0.17 -9.30 18.00
C ALA A 32 -1.20 -9.78 17.46
N GLY A 33 -1.68 -10.90 18.01
CA GLY A 33 -2.99 -11.46 17.73
C GLY A 33 -2.95 -12.75 16.90
N PRO A 34 -4.13 -13.32 16.61
CA PRO A 34 -4.24 -14.54 15.80
C PRO A 34 -3.61 -14.39 14.41
N VAL A 35 -3.11 -15.50 13.85
CA VAL A 35 -2.49 -15.55 12.52
C VAL A 35 -3.30 -14.84 11.44
N LEU A 36 -4.61 -15.10 11.37
CA LEU A 36 -5.48 -14.48 10.35
C LEU A 36 -5.63 -12.98 10.55
N ASP A 37 -5.68 -12.51 11.79
CA ASP A 37 -5.80 -11.09 12.10
C ASP A 37 -4.50 -10.36 11.77
N ARG A 38 -3.35 -10.99 12.03
CA ARG A 38 -2.03 -10.49 11.60
C ARG A 38 -1.94 -10.39 10.08
N LEU A 39 -2.36 -11.41 9.34
CA LEU A 39 -2.40 -11.36 7.87
C LEU A 39 -3.31 -10.24 7.39
N LYS A 40 -4.54 -10.15 7.90
CA LYS A 40 -5.48 -9.08 7.54
C LYS A 40 -4.96 -7.71 7.93
N PHE A 41 -4.22 -7.57 9.03
CA PHE A 41 -3.64 -6.28 9.42
C PHE A 41 -2.79 -5.69 8.31
N TRP A 42 -2.00 -6.51 7.63
CA TRP A 42 -1.05 -6.07 6.61
C TRP A 42 -1.54 -6.28 5.18
N LEU A 43 -2.28 -7.35 4.90
CA LEU A 43 -2.62 -7.79 3.56
C LEU A 43 -4.12 -7.65 3.30
N GLN A 44 -4.44 -6.99 2.19
CA GLN A 44 -5.78 -6.94 1.63
C GLN A 44 -5.93 -8.12 0.67
N MET A 45 -6.68 -9.12 1.13
CA MET A 45 -6.92 -10.39 0.42
C MET A 45 -8.32 -10.34 -0.19
N PRO A 46 -8.46 -10.32 -1.53
CA PRO A 46 -9.76 -10.11 -2.15
C PRO A 46 -10.69 -11.31 -1.92
N THR A 47 -11.85 -11.06 -1.34
CA THR A 47 -12.92 -12.04 -1.12
C THR A 47 -14.01 -11.88 -2.17
N ASP A 48 -14.38 -12.99 -2.80
CA ASP A 48 -15.42 -13.01 -3.83
C ASP A 48 -16.79 -12.73 -3.20
N SER A 49 -17.49 -11.71 -3.69
CA SER A 49 -18.90 -11.46 -3.41
C SER A 49 -19.68 -11.68 -4.70
N MET A 50 -20.58 -12.68 -4.67
CA MET A 50 -21.43 -13.06 -5.81
C MET A 50 -22.26 -11.90 -6.39
N PHE A 51 -22.48 -10.81 -5.63
CA PHE A 51 -23.35 -9.70 -6.02
C PHE A 51 -22.63 -8.35 -6.17
N LEU A 52 -21.44 -8.19 -5.58
CA LEU A 52 -20.76 -6.89 -5.47
C LEU A 52 -19.33 -6.90 -6.03
N GLY A 53 -18.88 -8.03 -6.60
CA GLY A 53 -17.49 -8.22 -7.02
C GLY A 53 -16.55 -8.44 -5.84
N MET A 54 -15.24 -8.26 -6.02
CA MET A 54 -14.31 -8.37 -4.89
C MET A 54 -14.47 -7.18 -3.95
N MET A 55 -14.68 -7.44 -2.66
CA MET A 55 -14.83 -6.39 -1.63
C MET A 55 -13.72 -6.46 -0.58
N ASP A 56 -13.30 -5.29 -0.10
CA ASP A 56 -12.63 -5.13 1.20
C ASP A 56 -13.21 -3.88 1.89
N ASN A 57 -14.12 -4.09 2.84
CA ASN A 57 -14.72 -3.00 3.60
C ASN A 57 -13.74 -2.35 4.59
N ASP A 58 -12.58 -2.97 4.81
CA ASP A 58 -11.62 -2.56 5.83
C ASP A 58 -10.39 -1.85 5.26
N CYS A 59 -10.31 -1.58 3.94
CA CYS A 59 -9.10 -0.99 3.33
C CYS A 59 -8.67 0.34 3.99
N GLN A 60 -9.63 1.21 4.34
CA GLN A 60 -9.35 2.45 5.06
C GLN A 60 -8.91 2.19 6.52
N VAL A 61 -9.57 1.28 7.23
CA VAL A 61 -9.21 0.90 8.61
C VAL A 61 -7.81 0.29 8.64
N ARG A 62 -7.49 -0.55 7.65
CA ARG A 62 -6.17 -1.16 7.46
C ARG A 62 -5.10 -0.11 7.25
N ALA A 63 -5.31 0.80 6.32
CA ALA A 63 -4.36 1.87 6.03
C ALA A 63 -4.13 2.78 7.26
N GLN A 64 -5.17 3.05 8.06
CA GLN A 64 -5.02 3.77 9.33
C GLN A 64 -4.16 3.01 10.35
N ARG A 65 -4.41 1.72 10.54
CA ARG A 65 -3.65 0.89 11.47
C ARG A 65 -2.19 0.71 11.03
N VAL A 66 -1.97 0.39 9.76
CA VAL A 66 -0.63 0.28 9.18
C VAL A 66 0.09 1.62 9.24
N GLY A 67 -0.55 2.71 8.81
CA GLY A 67 0.03 4.04 8.86
C GLY A 67 0.45 4.44 10.28
N ALA A 68 -0.36 4.10 11.29
CA ALA A 68 -0.01 4.34 12.69
C ALA A 68 1.23 3.54 13.13
N GLN A 69 1.33 2.26 12.77
CA GLN A 69 2.51 1.44 13.07
C GLN A 69 3.77 1.93 12.34
N LEU A 70 3.62 2.56 11.18
CA LEU A 70 4.72 3.04 10.35
C LEU A 70 5.05 4.54 10.55
N SER A 71 4.49 5.18 11.58
CA SER A 71 4.76 6.58 11.94
C SER A 71 5.41 6.66 13.33
N PRO A 72 6.75 6.71 13.45
CA PRO A 72 7.50 6.56 14.72
C PRO A 72 7.42 7.77 15.67
N GLY A 73 6.48 8.71 15.47
CA GLY A 73 6.35 9.93 16.26
C GLY A 73 4.93 10.21 16.75
N ALA A 74 4.81 11.14 17.70
CA ALA A 74 3.52 11.51 18.32
C ALA A 74 2.49 12.10 17.35
N GLY A 75 2.92 12.54 16.16
CA GLY A 75 2.03 13.07 15.12
C GLY A 75 1.17 12.01 14.42
N GLY A 76 1.47 10.72 14.60
CA GLY A 76 0.75 9.60 13.97
C GLY A 76 0.73 9.67 12.43
N PRO A 77 -0.11 8.85 11.79
CA PRO A 77 -0.26 8.91 10.34
C PRO A 77 -0.94 10.22 9.94
N TYR A 78 -0.62 10.70 8.74
CA TYR A 78 -1.31 11.82 8.14
C TYR A 78 -2.40 11.29 7.20
N GLY A 79 -3.66 11.59 7.50
CA GLY A 79 -4.76 11.35 6.58
C GLY A 79 -4.86 12.51 5.60
N SER A 80 -4.66 12.28 4.31
CA SER A 80 -4.95 13.32 3.33
C SER A 80 -6.47 13.58 3.30
N SER A 81 -6.86 14.86 3.20
CA SER A 81 -8.22 15.20 2.78
C SER A 81 -8.48 14.63 1.39
N ASP A 82 -9.75 14.41 1.04
CA ASP A 82 -10.14 13.79 -0.24
C ASP A 82 -9.48 14.49 -1.44
N LEU A 83 -8.45 13.85 -2.01
CA LEU A 83 -7.64 14.36 -3.13
C LEU A 83 -8.41 14.47 -4.44
N SER A 84 -9.68 14.02 -4.48
CA SER A 84 -10.56 14.20 -5.64
C SER A 84 -11.21 15.59 -5.73
N VAL A 85 -11.07 16.44 -4.68
CA VAL A 85 -11.61 17.80 -4.68
C VAL A 85 -10.58 18.79 -5.24
N PRO A 86 -10.91 19.62 -6.26
CA PRO A 86 -9.93 20.43 -7.00
C PRO A 86 -9.46 21.73 -6.31
N LEU A 87 -9.92 22.03 -5.09
CA LEU A 87 -9.50 23.25 -4.39
C LEU A 87 -8.15 23.04 -3.67
N GLU A 88 -7.13 23.79 -4.11
CA GLU A 88 -5.76 23.85 -3.59
C GLU A 88 -4.98 22.52 -3.63
N ILE A 89 -5.00 21.84 -4.79
CA ILE A 89 -4.28 20.57 -5.03
C ILE A 89 -2.78 20.69 -4.68
N GLU A 90 -2.13 21.78 -5.09
CA GLU A 90 -0.71 22.02 -4.80
C GLU A 90 -0.43 22.08 -3.29
N GLY A 91 -1.26 22.80 -2.52
CA GLY A 91 -1.12 22.89 -1.06
C GLY A 91 -1.31 21.54 -0.36
N ARG A 92 -2.22 20.69 -0.88
CA ARG A 92 -2.41 19.33 -0.36
C ARG A 92 -1.20 18.45 -0.61
N TRP A 93 -0.64 18.50 -1.82
CA TRP A 93 0.57 17.74 -2.14
C TRP A 93 1.80 18.25 -1.39
N ALA A 94 1.91 19.56 -1.14
CA ALA A 94 2.92 20.11 -0.26
C ALA A 94 2.81 19.55 1.17
N ALA A 95 1.60 19.46 1.72
CA ALA A 95 1.37 18.86 3.04
C ALA A 95 1.65 17.34 3.07
N VAL A 96 1.34 16.62 1.98
CA VAL A 96 1.75 15.21 1.83
C VAL A 96 3.28 15.10 1.83
N ASP A 97 3.96 15.93 1.04
CA ASP A 97 5.43 15.98 0.97
C ASP A 97 6.06 16.25 2.34
N GLU A 98 5.55 17.24 3.07
CA GLU A 98 6.01 17.60 4.40
C GLU A 98 5.80 16.46 5.40
N ALA A 99 4.61 15.85 5.40
CA ALA A 99 4.29 14.74 6.30
C ALA A 99 5.21 13.54 6.05
N VAL A 100 5.38 13.13 4.79
CA VAL A 100 6.24 11.99 4.44
C VAL A 100 7.71 12.26 4.80
N LYS A 101 8.23 13.46 4.48
CA LYS A 101 9.60 13.86 4.85
C LYS A 101 9.80 13.95 6.36
N GLY A 102 8.74 14.26 7.11
CA GLY A 102 8.69 14.24 8.57
C GLY A 102 8.42 12.87 9.17
N ASP A 103 8.75 11.78 8.47
CA ASP A 103 8.61 10.39 8.92
C ASP A 103 7.17 9.91 9.16
N ARG A 104 6.15 10.64 8.71
CA ARG A 104 4.74 10.24 8.89
C ARG A 104 4.25 9.47 7.68
N ALA A 105 3.68 8.29 7.93
CA ALA A 105 2.99 7.55 6.89
C ALA A 105 1.76 8.35 6.43
N VAL A 106 1.59 8.53 5.13
CA VAL A 106 0.47 9.26 4.54
C VAL A 106 -0.53 8.31 3.93
N ILE A 107 -1.78 8.40 4.36
CA ILE A 107 -2.89 7.61 3.82
C ILE A 107 -3.42 8.31 2.58
N ILE A 108 -3.38 7.63 1.44
CA ILE A 108 -3.85 8.14 0.15
C ILE A 108 -5.07 7.35 -0.27
N LYS A 109 -6.19 8.05 -0.43
CA LYS A 109 -7.47 7.49 -0.87
C LYS A 109 -7.82 8.02 -2.25
N GLY A 110 -8.26 7.13 -3.15
CA GLY A 110 -8.75 7.53 -4.47
C GLY A 110 -9.57 6.43 -5.13
N SER A 111 -10.08 6.71 -6.33
CA SER A 111 -10.82 5.71 -7.13
C SER A 111 -9.98 4.46 -7.36
N THR A 112 -10.62 3.29 -7.31
CA THR A 112 -9.94 1.99 -7.39
C THR A 112 -9.07 1.84 -8.64
N GLY A 113 -9.59 2.17 -9.82
CA GLY A 113 -8.83 2.13 -11.08
C GLY A 113 -7.83 3.27 -11.26
N HIS A 114 -7.76 4.22 -10.33
CA HIS A 114 -6.72 5.25 -10.32
C HIS A 114 -5.56 4.91 -9.40
N VAL A 115 -5.84 4.54 -8.14
CA VAL A 115 -4.83 4.33 -7.09
C VAL A 115 -4.38 2.88 -7.00
N GLY A 116 -5.28 1.92 -7.25
CA GLY A 116 -4.96 0.49 -7.23
C GLY A 116 -4.01 0.08 -8.35
N GLY A 117 -3.30 -1.03 -8.14
CA GLY A 117 -2.47 -1.63 -9.17
C GLY A 117 -3.28 -2.10 -10.38
N GLY A 118 -2.60 -2.18 -11.54
CA GLY A 118 -3.25 -2.49 -12.82
C GLY A 118 -3.91 -3.87 -12.89
N GLU A 119 -3.50 -4.78 -12.02
CA GLU A 119 -4.04 -6.14 -11.91
C GLU A 119 -4.96 -6.30 -10.69
N SER A 120 -5.23 -5.22 -9.94
CA SER A 120 -6.06 -5.30 -8.74
C SER A 120 -7.41 -5.92 -9.07
N LYS A 121 -7.80 -6.94 -8.29
CA LYS A 121 -9.14 -7.54 -8.43
C LYS A 121 -10.25 -6.67 -7.85
N PHE A 122 -9.92 -5.59 -7.15
CA PHE A 122 -10.89 -4.58 -6.71
C PHE A 122 -11.29 -3.64 -7.87
N ASN A 123 -10.51 -3.61 -8.96
CA ASN A 123 -10.89 -2.92 -10.17
C ASN A 123 -12.13 -3.60 -10.77
N ASN A 124 -13.22 -2.85 -10.90
CA ASN A 124 -14.45 -3.30 -11.55
C ASN A 124 -14.69 -2.50 -12.84
N GLN A 125 -15.50 -3.06 -13.74
CA GLN A 125 -15.80 -2.45 -15.04
C GLN A 125 -16.43 -1.05 -14.94
N LEU A 126 -17.09 -0.76 -13.80
CA LEU A 126 -17.74 0.52 -13.54
C LEU A 126 -16.80 1.52 -12.85
N ASN A 127 -15.57 1.11 -12.50
CA ASN A 127 -14.61 1.88 -11.71
C ASN A 127 -15.24 2.52 -10.44
N THR A 128 -16.16 1.80 -9.82
CA THR A 128 -16.84 2.20 -8.58
C THR A 128 -16.02 1.77 -7.35
N GLY A 129 -16.20 2.48 -6.25
CA GLY A 129 -15.46 2.27 -5.01
C GLY A 129 -14.16 3.06 -4.94
N PHE A 130 -13.38 2.77 -3.90
CA PHE A 130 -12.11 3.41 -3.63
C PHE A 130 -11.06 2.38 -3.22
N HIS A 131 -9.80 2.75 -3.42
CA HIS A 131 -8.64 2.04 -2.90
C HIS A 131 -7.82 2.96 -1.99
N VAL A 132 -7.07 2.37 -1.07
CA VAL A 132 -6.25 3.10 -0.12
C VAL A 132 -4.84 2.52 -0.09
N ILE A 133 -3.85 3.38 -0.32
CA ILE A 133 -2.43 3.05 -0.19
C ILE A 133 -1.79 3.94 0.87
N VAL A 134 -0.58 3.58 1.30
CA VAL A 134 0.16 4.32 2.33
C VAL A 134 1.51 4.78 1.76
N PHE A 135 1.73 6.09 1.63
CA PHE A 135 3.05 6.63 1.29
C PHE A 135 3.96 6.68 2.51
N LEU A 136 5.21 6.29 2.32
CA LEU A 136 6.21 6.07 3.36
C LEU A 136 7.46 6.93 3.19
N ALA A 137 7.77 7.33 1.95
CA ALA A 137 8.94 8.15 1.62
C ALA A 137 8.70 8.99 0.38
N VAL A 138 9.45 10.08 0.26
CA VAL A 138 9.67 10.75 -1.02
C VAL A 138 10.99 10.23 -1.57
N GLY A 139 11.01 9.88 -2.85
CA GLY A 139 12.23 9.45 -3.50
C GLY A 139 12.49 10.11 -4.84
N GLN A 140 13.69 9.88 -5.34
CA GLN A 140 14.15 10.35 -6.63
C GLN A 140 15.00 9.28 -7.30
N GLU A 141 14.72 9.01 -8.56
CA GLU A 141 15.54 8.14 -9.40
C GLU A 141 16.85 8.84 -9.77
N PRO A 142 17.91 8.10 -10.17
CA PRO A 142 19.15 8.72 -10.67
C PRO A 142 18.94 9.69 -11.84
N ALA A 143 17.92 9.44 -12.67
CA ALA A 143 17.52 10.31 -13.78
C ALA A 143 16.77 11.59 -13.33
N GLY A 144 16.55 11.77 -12.03
CA GLY A 144 15.93 12.95 -11.43
C GLY A 144 14.42 12.89 -11.27
N ARG A 145 13.74 11.84 -11.77
CA ARG A 145 12.29 11.69 -11.65
C ARG A 145 11.89 11.43 -10.20
N ARG A 146 11.04 12.29 -9.65
CA ARG A 146 10.50 12.14 -8.29
C ARG A 146 9.40 11.09 -8.24
N TYR A 147 9.30 10.39 -7.13
CA TYR A 147 8.24 9.42 -6.84
C TYR A 147 7.92 9.41 -5.34
N TYR A 148 6.78 8.85 -4.97
CA TYR A 148 6.49 8.44 -3.60
C TYR A 148 6.72 6.94 -3.46
N LEU A 149 7.38 6.54 -2.38
CA LEU A 149 7.46 5.13 -2.00
C LEU A 149 6.14 4.78 -1.30
N GLY A 150 5.34 3.90 -1.90
CA GLY A 150 4.02 3.54 -1.40
C GLY A 150 3.88 2.06 -1.10
N PHE A 151 3.17 1.76 -0.03
CA PHE A 151 2.70 0.43 0.33
C PHE A 151 1.24 0.24 -0.10
N ASP A 152 1.00 -0.73 -0.97
CA ASP A 152 -0.33 -1.20 -1.37
C ASP A 152 -0.56 -2.58 -0.76
N PRO A 153 -1.52 -2.73 0.18
CA PRO A 153 -1.77 -4.01 0.84
C PRO A 153 -2.43 -5.05 -0.08
N ASP A 154 -2.91 -4.66 -1.26
CA ASP A 154 -3.62 -5.55 -2.18
C ASP A 154 -2.66 -6.60 -2.79
N VAL A 155 -2.83 -7.85 -2.33
CA VAL A 155 -2.05 -9.00 -2.80
C VAL A 155 -2.27 -9.29 -4.29
N SER A 156 -3.32 -8.74 -4.90
CA SER A 156 -3.66 -8.88 -6.31
C SER A 156 -3.27 -7.69 -7.18
N ALA A 157 -2.73 -6.61 -6.60
CA ALA A 157 -2.47 -5.33 -7.29
C ALA A 157 -1.64 -5.47 -8.57
N THR A 158 -0.71 -6.43 -8.60
CA THR A 158 0.21 -6.67 -9.71
C THR A 158 0.34 -8.16 -10.02
N ALA A 159 0.85 -8.48 -11.21
CA ALA A 159 1.18 -9.87 -11.55
C ALA A 159 2.21 -10.47 -10.57
N GLU A 160 3.18 -9.67 -10.10
CA GLU A 160 4.21 -10.09 -9.16
C GLU A 160 3.62 -10.41 -7.78
N SER A 161 2.82 -9.49 -7.21
CA SER A 161 2.18 -9.71 -5.91
C SER A 161 1.26 -10.94 -5.96
N ARG A 162 0.50 -11.09 -7.04
CA ARG A 162 -0.40 -12.22 -7.26
C ARG A 162 0.37 -13.53 -7.36
N ALA A 163 1.48 -13.55 -8.11
CA ALA A 163 2.33 -14.72 -8.26
C ALA A 163 2.96 -15.17 -6.93
N LYS A 164 3.37 -14.23 -6.06
CA LYS A 164 3.88 -14.56 -4.72
C LYS A 164 2.79 -15.01 -3.76
N TRP A 165 1.58 -14.47 -3.88
CA TRP A 165 0.46 -14.80 -2.99
C TRP A 165 -0.24 -16.12 -3.33
N LYS A 166 -0.40 -16.43 -4.62
CA LYS A 166 -1.17 -17.61 -5.08
C LYS A 166 -0.72 -18.96 -4.48
N PRO A 167 0.59 -19.25 -4.29
CA PRO A 167 1.03 -20.49 -3.65
C PRO A 167 0.69 -20.58 -2.15
N LEU A 168 0.25 -19.48 -1.54
CA LEU A 168 -0.01 -19.33 -0.10
C LEU A 168 -1.51 -19.40 0.24
N VAL A 169 -2.37 -19.64 -0.74
CA VAL A 169 -3.83 -19.72 -0.56
C VAL A 169 -4.36 -21.13 -0.85
N LEU A 170 -5.52 -21.45 -0.27
CA LEU A 170 -6.27 -22.69 -0.48
C LEU A 170 -7.41 -22.44 -1.48
N GLY A 171 -7.46 -23.25 -2.54
CA GLY A 171 -8.51 -23.19 -3.56
C GLY A 171 -8.26 -22.12 -4.64
N GLY A 172 -9.32 -21.75 -5.37
CA GLY A 172 -9.23 -20.84 -6.52
C GLY A 172 -9.30 -19.35 -6.17
N THR A 173 -9.69 -19.00 -4.94
CA THR A 173 -9.84 -17.61 -4.49
C THR A 173 -8.66 -17.20 -3.63
N GLU A 174 -8.05 -16.04 -3.92
CA GLU A 174 -6.98 -15.41 -3.12
C GLU A 174 -7.41 -14.98 -1.71
N ALA A 175 -8.66 -15.27 -1.35
CA ALA A 175 -9.33 -14.96 -0.09
C ALA A 175 -8.91 -15.83 1.10
N ARG A 176 -8.39 -17.05 0.85
CA ARG A 176 -8.19 -18.07 1.89
C ARG A 176 -6.73 -18.43 2.01
N ALA A 177 -5.99 -17.69 2.83
CA ALA A 177 -4.63 -18.08 3.21
C ALA A 177 -4.61 -19.53 3.74
N GLN A 178 -3.53 -20.25 3.44
CA GLN A 178 -3.24 -21.53 4.10
C GLN A 178 -3.17 -21.33 5.62
N ARG A 179 -3.40 -22.42 6.36
CA ARG A 179 -3.24 -22.39 7.81
C ARG A 179 -1.75 -22.28 8.15
N PHE A 180 -1.32 -21.06 8.47
CA PHE A 180 0.03 -20.81 8.97
C PHE A 180 0.08 -20.94 10.50
N ASP A 181 1.27 -21.25 11.01
CA ASP A 181 1.62 -20.93 12.39
C ASP A 181 2.04 -19.45 12.50
N ASP A 182 2.36 -19.01 13.72
CA ASP A 182 2.74 -17.63 13.98
C ASP A 182 3.99 -17.21 13.20
N ALA A 183 5.05 -18.03 13.24
CA ALA A 183 6.31 -17.73 12.58
C ALA A 183 6.14 -17.60 11.06
N LYS A 184 5.37 -18.51 10.45
CA LYS A 184 5.12 -18.50 9.02
C LYS A 184 4.30 -17.30 8.59
N SER A 185 3.33 -16.86 9.39
CA SER A 185 2.54 -15.67 9.08
C SER A 185 3.40 -14.39 9.05
N VAL A 186 4.32 -14.23 10.00
CA VAL A 186 5.31 -13.13 10.01
C VAL A 186 6.21 -13.22 8.78
N GLN A 187 6.72 -14.41 8.48
CA GLN A 187 7.56 -14.64 7.29
C GLN A 187 6.83 -14.25 6.00
N VAL A 188 5.56 -14.64 5.85
CA VAL A 188 4.75 -14.33 4.66
C VAL A 188 4.54 -12.83 4.51
N VAL A 189 4.17 -12.13 5.58
CA VAL A 189 3.99 -10.67 5.55
C VAL A 189 5.30 -9.98 5.17
N LYS A 190 6.43 -10.35 5.80
CA LYS A 190 7.73 -9.77 5.45
C LYS A 190 8.14 -10.08 4.01
N ALA A 191 7.91 -11.28 3.50
CA ALA A 191 8.24 -11.62 2.12
C ALA A 191 7.42 -10.80 1.09
N MET A 192 6.15 -10.53 1.39
CA MET A 192 5.28 -9.72 0.52
C MET A 192 5.65 -8.23 0.53
N ILE A 193 6.10 -7.70 1.67
CA ILE A 193 6.39 -6.26 1.83
C ILE A 193 7.87 -5.93 1.61
N LEU A 194 8.77 -6.69 2.22
CA LEU A 194 10.23 -6.45 2.21
C LEU A 194 10.96 -7.26 1.14
N GLY A 195 10.43 -8.40 0.71
CA GLY A 195 11.13 -9.29 -0.21
C GLY A 195 12.45 -9.81 0.36
N ASP A 196 13.31 -10.34 -0.50
CA ASP A 196 14.55 -11.03 -0.10
C ASP A 196 15.80 -10.14 -0.22
N ALA A 197 15.76 -9.12 -1.09
CA ALA A 197 16.86 -8.18 -1.29
C ALA A 197 16.92 -7.15 -0.14
N GLN A 198 18.14 -6.78 0.28
CA GLN A 198 18.35 -5.88 1.43
C GLN A 198 18.13 -4.40 1.08
N ASP A 199 18.21 -4.06 -0.19
CA ASP A 199 18.20 -2.73 -0.79
C ASP A 199 16.99 -2.48 -1.71
N ALA A 200 16.05 -3.44 -1.77
CA ALA A 200 14.80 -3.31 -2.51
C ALA A 200 13.61 -3.59 -1.58
N PHE A 201 12.43 -3.81 -2.15
CA PHE A 201 11.24 -4.23 -1.42
C PHE A 201 10.57 -5.43 -2.09
N GLY A 202 9.61 -6.02 -1.38
CA GLY A 202 8.69 -7.00 -1.94
C GLY A 202 7.65 -6.34 -2.85
N PRO A 203 6.78 -7.14 -3.50
CA PRO A 203 5.88 -6.65 -4.53
C PRO A 203 4.83 -5.64 -4.07
N LEU A 204 4.60 -5.51 -2.75
CA LEU A 204 3.60 -4.60 -2.18
C LEU A 204 4.12 -3.20 -1.90
N VAL A 205 5.44 -2.96 -1.98
CA VAL A 205 6.00 -1.61 -1.87
C VAL A 205 6.57 -1.19 -3.22
N ARG A 206 6.06 -0.09 -3.76
CA ARG A 206 6.33 0.36 -5.13
C ARG A 206 6.62 1.85 -5.18
N LYS A 207 7.22 2.29 -6.27
CA LYS A 207 7.30 3.70 -6.66
C LYS A 207 5.95 4.12 -7.23
N TYR A 208 5.46 5.29 -6.84
CA TYR A 208 4.26 5.92 -7.37
C TYR A 208 4.66 7.27 -7.99
N TYR A 209 4.49 7.40 -9.30
CA TYR A 209 4.75 8.65 -10.01
C TYR A 209 3.43 9.43 -10.11
N VAL A 210 3.18 10.25 -9.10
CA VAL A 210 1.93 11.01 -9.01
C VAL A 210 2.06 12.36 -9.70
N GLU A 211 1.04 12.72 -10.48
CA GLU A 211 0.88 14.06 -11.06
C GLU A 211 0.32 15.00 -9.98
N THR A 212 1.21 15.66 -9.24
CA THR A 212 0.85 16.47 -8.06
C THR A 212 0.19 17.82 -8.40
N ASP A 213 0.06 18.14 -9.68
CA ASP A 213 -0.65 19.31 -10.20
C ASP A 213 -2.12 18.98 -10.59
N LYS A 214 -2.53 17.72 -10.43
CA LYS A 214 -3.87 17.24 -10.81
C LYS A 214 -4.64 16.64 -9.63
N ALA A 215 -5.95 16.87 -9.64
CA ALA A 215 -6.86 16.18 -8.73
C ALA A 215 -6.97 14.71 -9.13
N PHE A 216 -7.23 13.86 -8.14
CA PHE A 216 -7.60 12.48 -8.42
C PHE A 216 -8.98 12.42 -9.09
N PRO A 217 -9.26 11.40 -9.91
CA PRO A 217 -10.60 11.13 -10.38
C PRO A 217 -11.58 10.97 -9.20
N LYS A 218 -12.81 11.47 -9.38
CA LYS A 218 -13.87 11.36 -8.38
C LYS A 218 -14.11 9.90 -7.99
N ILE A 219 -14.26 9.65 -6.69
CA ILE A 219 -14.73 8.37 -6.17
C ILE A 219 -16.22 8.25 -6.46
N VAL A 220 -16.60 7.22 -7.23
CA VAL A 220 -18.00 6.89 -7.51
C VAL A 220 -18.42 5.78 -6.56
N HIS A 221 -19.40 6.04 -5.70
CA HIS A 221 -19.97 5.02 -4.83
C HIS A 221 -21.03 4.23 -5.60
N ALA A 222 -21.04 2.91 -5.42
CA ALA A 222 -22.10 2.03 -5.90
C ALA A 222 -23.40 2.23 -5.11
#